data_AF-A0A388PYH3-F1
#
_entry.id   AF-A0A388PYH3-F1
#
_cell.length_a   1.000
_cell.length_b   1.000
_cell.length_c   1.000
_cell.angle_alpha   90.00
_cell.angle_beta   90.00
_cell.angle_gamma   90.00
#
_symmetry.space_group_name_H-M   'P 1'
#
loop_
_entity.id
_entity.type
_entity.pdbx_description
1 polymer ?
#
loop_
_entity_poly.entity_id
_entity_poly.type
_entity_poly.pdbx_seq_one_letter_code
_entity_poly.pdbx_strand_id
1 'polypeptide(L)'
;MVFADGNKNSQVMIIGEAPGKTEDKLKKPFVGRAGKLLDELLNRIHLDRTKVYITNVVNYRPDKNRKPTPEEINEFKNYCSNT
;
A
#
# COMPACT_ATOMS: atom_id res chain seq x y z
N MET A 1 4.20 1.24 -11.40
CA MET A 1 4.27 1.72 -10.00
C MET A 1 2.88 1.77 -9.41
N VAL A 2 2.78 1.52 -8.12
CA VAL A 2 1.54 1.48 -7.34
C VAL A 2 1.76 2.44 -6.17
N PHE A 3 1.31 3.68 -6.31
CA PHE A 3 1.67 4.75 -5.38
C PHE A 3 0.79 4.75 -4.13
N ALA A 4 -0.52 4.98 -4.29
CA ALA A 4 -1.42 5.03 -3.16
C ALA A 4 -2.88 4.85 -3.58
N ASP A 5 -3.75 4.71 -2.59
CA ASP A 5 -5.21 4.74 -2.70
C ASP A 5 -5.82 5.42 -1.47
N GLY A 6 -7.08 5.84 -1.58
CA GLY A 6 -7.83 6.44 -0.49
C GLY A 6 -7.62 7.95 -0.33
N ASN A 7 -7.82 8.45 0.89
CA ASN A 7 -7.83 9.88 1.20
C ASN A 7 -6.48 10.36 1.73
N LYS A 8 -5.78 11.17 0.92
CA LYS A 8 -4.50 11.80 1.25
C LYS A 8 -4.50 12.67 2.50
N ASN A 9 -5.67 13.14 2.94
CA ASN A 9 -5.83 13.96 4.14
C ASN A 9 -6.33 13.13 5.34
N SER A 10 -6.35 11.80 5.24
CA SER A 10 -6.77 10.94 6.34
C SER A 10 -5.77 11.02 7.50
N GLN A 11 -6.30 10.93 8.72
CA GLN A 11 -5.49 10.77 9.93
C GLN A 11 -4.92 9.36 10.10
N VAL A 12 -5.39 8.40 9.31
CA VAL A 12 -4.97 7.00 9.36
C VAL A 12 -4.30 6.61 8.05
N MET A 13 -3.03 6.24 8.14
CA MET A 13 -2.23 5.74 7.04
C MET A 13 -1.89 4.26 7.23
N ILE A 14 -2.04 3.47 6.18
CA ILE A 14 -1.78 2.04 6.13
C ILE A 14 -0.65 1.81 5.14
N ILE A 15 0.46 1.25 5.63
CA ILE A 15 1.68 1.06 4.85
C ILE A 15 1.97 -0.44 4.74
N GLY A 16 1.91 -0.96 3.52
CA GLY A 16 2.34 -2.32 3.18
C GLY A 16 3.82 -2.41 2.82
N GLU A 17 4.33 -3.62 2.59
CA GLU A 17 5.72 -3.84 2.21
C GLU A 17 5.97 -3.46 0.74
N ALA A 18 5.30 -4.18 -0.18
CA ALA A 18 5.39 -3.95 -1.61
C ALA A 18 4.16 -4.50 -2.36
N PRO A 19 3.85 -3.97 -3.56
CA PRO A 19 2.83 -4.49 -4.46
C PRO A 19 3.03 -5.97 -4.83
N GLY A 20 1.94 -6.73 -4.78
CA GLY A 20 1.86 -8.07 -5.37
C GLY A 20 1.54 -8.05 -6.87
N LYS A 21 1.33 -9.24 -7.44
CA LYS A 21 1.03 -9.41 -8.87
C LYS A 21 -0.25 -8.68 -9.30
N THR A 22 -1.28 -8.72 -8.48
CA THR A 22 -2.58 -8.10 -8.79
C THR A 22 -2.50 -6.59 -8.67
N GLU A 23 -1.83 -6.10 -7.63
CA GLU A 23 -1.57 -4.69 -7.38
C GLU A 23 -0.79 -4.07 -8.53
N ASP A 24 0.27 -4.75 -8.99
CA ASP A 24 1.05 -4.29 -10.13
C ASP A 24 0.24 -4.27 -11.43
N LYS A 25 -0.66 -5.24 -11.65
CA LYS A 25 -1.54 -5.25 -12.83
C LYS A 25 -2.57 -4.13 -12.80
N LEU A 26 -3.21 -3.91 -11.65
CA LEU A 26 -4.31 -2.94 -11.50
C LEU A 26 -3.84 -1.53 -11.12
N LYS A 27 -2.53 -1.38 -10.85
CA LYS A 27 -1.89 -0.14 -10.39
C LYS A 27 -2.54 0.45 -9.14
N LYS A 28 -3.05 -0.42 -8.26
CA LYS A 28 -3.71 -0.06 -7.00
C LYS A 28 -3.17 -0.91 -5.83
N PRO A 29 -2.91 -0.31 -4.66
CA PRO A 29 -2.40 -1.03 -3.50
C PRO A 29 -3.50 -1.87 -2.85
N PHE A 30 -3.09 -3.01 -2.26
CA PHE A 30 -3.97 -3.91 -1.52
C PHE A 30 -5.24 -4.29 -2.30
N VAL A 31 -5.15 -4.80 -3.52
CA VAL A 31 -6.33 -5.24 -4.31
C VAL A 31 -6.42 -6.77 -4.45
N GLY A 32 -5.39 -7.48 -4.00
CA GLY A 32 -5.37 -8.94 -3.91
C GLY A 32 -6.11 -9.49 -2.69
N ARG A 33 -5.82 -10.75 -2.34
CA ARG A 33 -6.45 -11.44 -1.22
C ARG A 33 -6.23 -10.74 0.13
N ALA A 34 -5.01 -10.28 0.39
CA ALA A 34 -4.70 -9.51 1.59
C ALA A 34 -5.46 -8.18 1.64
N GLY A 35 -5.69 -7.57 0.47
CA GLY A 35 -6.48 -6.36 0.34
C GLY A 35 -7.95 -6.52 0.69
N LYS A 36 -8.56 -7.63 0.28
CA LYS A 36 -9.94 -7.95 0.67
C LYS A 36 -10.08 -8.14 2.19
N LEU A 37 -9.10 -8.80 2.81
CA LEU A 37 -9.07 -8.93 4.27
C LEU A 37 -8.91 -7.56 4.94
N LEU A 38 -8.06 -6.68 4.40
CA LEU A 38 -7.92 -5.31 4.89
C LEU A 38 -9.27 -4.57 4.84
N ASP A 39 -10.00 -4.68 3.73
CA ASP A 39 -11.33 -4.06 3.59
C ASP A 39 -12.33 -4.59 4.62
N GLU A 40 -12.34 -5.90 4.87
CA GLU A 40 -13.17 -6.51 5.92
C GLU A 40 -12.81 -5.99 7.31
N LEU A 41 -11.52 -5.83 7.62
CA LEU A 41 -11.07 -5.31 8.91
C LEU A 41 -11.43 -3.84 9.10
N LEU A 42 -11.26 -3.01 8.06
CA LEU A 42 -11.68 -1.61 8.06
C LEU A 42 -13.18 -1.49 8.30
N ASN A 43 -13.98 -2.30 7.59
CA ASN A 43 -15.43 -2.29 7.74
C ASN A 43 -15.88 -2.65 9.17
N ARG A 44 -15.20 -3.60 9.84
CA ARG A 44 -15.51 -3.96 11.25
C ARG A 44 -15.33 -2.80 12.23
N ILE A 45 -14.46 -1.84 11.89
CA ILE A 45 -14.24 -0.63 12.68
C ILE A 45 -14.93 0.61 12.07
N HIS A 46 -15.91 0.41 11.19
CA HIS A 46 -16.71 1.46 10.55
C HIS A 46 -15.88 2.44 9.69
N LEU A 47 -14.73 1.97 9.20
CA LEU A 47 -13.88 2.65 8.22
C LEU A 47 -14.01 2.00 6.84
N ASP A 48 -13.64 2.75 5.82
CA ASP A 48 -13.52 2.28 4.44
C ASP A 48 -12.29 2.93 3.80
N ARG A 49 -11.96 2.55 2.56
CA ARG A 49 -10.79 3.08 1.83
C ARG A 49 -10.82 4.60 1.63
N THR A 50 -11.99 5.21 1.58
CA THR A 50 -12.13 6.67 1.42
C THR A 50 -11.80 7.43 2.71
N LYS A 51 -11.73 6.73 3.85
CA LYS A 51 -11.40 7.30 5.16
C LYS A 51 -9.95 7.04 5.59
N VAL A 52 -9.16 6.32 4.82
CA VAL A 52 -7.76 5.99 5.12
C VAL A 52 -6.86 6.32 3.94
N TYR A 53 -5.56 6.49 4.18
CA TYR A 53 -4.56 6.56 3.12
C TYR A 53 -3.80 5.23 3.05
N ILE A 54 -3.68 4.63 1.88
CA ILE A 54 -3.07 3.30 1.72
C ILE A 54 -1.91 3.38 0.73
N THR A 55 -0.72 2.93 1.14
CA THR A 55 0.48 2.88 0.29
C THR A 55 1.38 1.69 0.63
N ASN A 56 2.58 1.62 0.06
CA ASN A 56 3.62 0.66 0.40
C ASN A 56 4.96 1.36 0.65
N VAL A 57 5.83 0.71 1.42
CA VAL A 57 7.22 1.16 1.62
C VAL A 57 7.94 1.26 0.27
N VAL A 58 7.69 0.30 -0.63
CA VAL A 58 8.19 0.31 -2.00
C VAL A 58 7.03 0.26 -2.98
N ASN A 59 6.98 1.20 -3.94
CA ASN A 59 5.84 1.39 -4.85
C ASN A 59 5.93 0.60 -6.16
N TYR A 60 6.70 -0.49 -6.19
CA TYR A 60 6.79 -1.41 -7.31
C TYR A 60 6.89 -2.84 -6.81
N ARG A 61 6.54 -3.79 -7.66
CA ARG A 61 6.59 -5.22 -7.34
C ARG A 61 8.01 -5.75 -7.50
N PRO A 62 8.67 -6.25 -6.45
CA PRO A 62 9.95 -6.91 -6.57
C PRO A 62 9.83 -8.25 -7.30
N ASP A 63 10.92 -8.69 -7.94
CA ASP A 63 10.95 -9.96 -8.65
C ASP A 63 10.55 -11.12 -7.73
N LYS A 64 9.66 -11.97 -8.27
CA LYS A 64 9.10 -13.13 -7.54
C LYS A 64 8.48 -12.79 -6.18
N ASN A 65 8.05 -11.53 -5.96
CA ASN A 65 7.54 -11.04 -4.68
C ASN A 65 8.55 -11.21 -3.52
N ARG A 66 9.85 -11.09 -3.81
CA ARG A 66 10.87 -11.03 -2.74
C ARG A 66 10.64 -9.83 -1.84
N LYS A 67 11.21 -9.87 -0.64
CA LYS A 67 11.28 -8.69 0.22
C LYS A 67 12.13 -7.61 -0.43
N PRO A 68 11.73 -6.32 -0.34
CA PRO A 68 12.59 -5.23 -0.76
C PRO A 68 13.89 -5.20 0.04
N THR A 69 14.98 -4.80 -0.60
CA THR A 69 16.27 -4.61 0.09
C THR A 69 16.28 -3.29 0.86
N PRO A 70 17.18 -3.13 1.85
CA PRO A 70 17.33 -1.87 2.56
C PRO A 70 17.59 -0.67 1.63
N GLU A 71 18.34 -0.86 0.53
CA GLU A 71 18.62 0.17 -0.46
C GLU A 71 17.34 0.62 -1.18
N GLU A 72 16.52 -0.33 -1.63
CA GLU A 72 15.25 -0.06 -2.30
C GLU A 72 14.26 0.66 -1.37
N ILE A 73 14.24 0.28 -0.09
CA ILE A 73 13.45 0.97 0.94
C ILE A 73 13.95 2.40 1.11
N ASN A 74 15.27 2.60 1.15
CA ASN A 74 15.86 3.91 1.38
C ASN A 74 15.61 4.88 0.22
N GLU A 75 15.62 4.40 -1.03
CA GLU A 75 15.25 5.20 -2.20
C GLU A 75 13.80 5.71 -2.12
N PHE A 76 12.89 4.87 -1.63
CA PHE A 76 11.46 5.20 -1.55
C PHE A 76 11.04 5.86 -0.24
N LYS A 77 11.96 5.99 0.73
CA LYS A 77 11.71 6.59 2.05
C LYS A 77 11.11 7.99 1.94
N ASN A 78 11.61 8.80 1.00
CA ASN A 78 11.13 10.17 0.77
C ASN A 78 9.65 10.24 0.34
N TYR A 79 9.09 9.18 -0.22
CA TYR A 79 7.66 9.15 -0.59
C TYR A 79 6.74 8.89 0.60
N CYS A 80 7.22 8.19 1.62
CA CYS A 80 6.45 7.93 2.84
C CYS A 80 6.66 9.02 3.92
N SER A 81 7.77 9.77 3.87
CA SER A 81 8.10 10.80 4.89
C SER A 81 7.55 12.21 4.59
N ASN A 82 7.02 12.44 3.38
CA ASN A 82 6.54 13.77 2.93
C ASN A 82 5.01 13.85 2.76
N THR A 83 4.28 12.84 3.24
CA THR A 83 2.80 12.80 3.30
C THR A 83 2.34 12.96 4.73
#